data_AF-A0A9P8YID2-F1
#
_entry.id   AF-A0A9P8YID2-F1
#
_cell.length_a   1.000
_cell.length_b   1.000
_cell.length_c   1.000
_cell.angle_alpha   90.00
_cell.angle_beta   90.00
_cell.angle_gamma   90.00
#
_symmetry.space_group_name_H-M   'P 1'
#
loop_
_entity.id
_entity.type
_entity.pdbx_description
1 polymer ?
#
loop_
_entity_poly.entity_id
_entity_poly.type
_entity_poly.pdbx_seq_one_letter_code
_entity_poly.pdbx_strand_id
1 'polypeptide(L)'
;MANEASSRLAAELEMLLAMYPDGAVAYSSSRRELRFAATTSPAASSLVLRLPETYPASGFPEILTASRSGSGSSRSSSSGHEDLRERTKAAFQHLAIPQDGGEEILDALILAFQDLVEKEGNPENHDGAENNTTTATTAITHEAAEDSPNHHSQRATAAAASSSTQKSKRQHKTVVIWLHHLLNTNKRKLALHPTLSLSRAQPSHSKLSINHNTTTTMPPTSSSSSSSSTITGLTKPGYPGILVYSGPSELVAAHVAELRAQRWQAFQVRYDSDDHEDDQDHISTAVGGGERGPGRSSGEAKSSRQGPTQRARRVQDKTARGGGHGGAGETPEPGLWAFEHDTGTIVEVESIALAARAIKHEGHRETFLAAVGVK
;
A
#
# COMPACT_ATOMS: atom_id res chain seq x y z
N MET A 1 1.29 4.42 38.47
CA MET A 1 2.24 3.91 37.45
C MET A 1 2.22 2.40 37.33
N ALA A 2 2.52 1.60 38.36
CA ALA A 2 2.51 0.13 38.23
C ALA A 2 1.16 -0.46 37.74
N ASN A 3 0.04 0.07 38.24
CA ASN A 3 -1.30 -0.39 37.83
C ASN A 3 -1.62 -0.04 36.36
N GLU A 4 -1.12 1.10 35.89
CA GLU A 4 -1.31 1.55 34.51
C GLU A 4 -0.48 0.70 33.53
N ALA A 5 0.78 0.43 33.86
CA ALA A 5 1.63 -0.46 33.06
C ALA A 5 1.03 -1.87 32.95
N SER A 6 0.49 -2.41 34.04
CA SER A 6 -0.22 -3.69 34.04
C SER A 6 -1.47 -3.67 33.16
N SER A 7 -2.27 -2.59 33.21
CA SER A 7 -3.46 -2.44 32.37
C SER A 7 -3.10 -2.35 30.88
N ARG A 8 -2.03 -1.64 30.55
CA ARG A 8 -1.53 -1.50 29.17
C ARG A 8 -1.01 -2.83 28.61
N LEU A 9 -0.22 -3.55 29.41
CA LEU A 9 0.24 -4.89 29.05
C LEU A 9 -0.95 -5.85 28.84
N ALA A 10 -1.96 -5.80 29.71
CA ALA A 10 -3.15 -6.65 29.57
C ALA A 10 -3.89 -6.37 28.25
N ALA A 11 -4.06 -5.09 27.90
CA ALA A 11 -4.70 -4.69 26.64
C ALA A 11 -3.89 -5.12 25.41
N GLU A 12 -2.56 -4.98 25.44
CA GLU A 12 -1.68 -5.44 24.35
C GLU A 12 -1.74 -6.97 24.19
N LEU A 13 -1.73 -7.73 25.28
CA LEU A 13 -1.86 -9.18 25.25
C LEU A 13 -3.22 -9.63 24.71
N GLU A 14 -4.30 -8.96 25.10
CA GLU A 14 -5.65 -9.23 24.56
C GLU A 14 -5.70 -8.99 23.04
N MET A 15 -5.10 -7.88 22.58
CA MET A 15 -4.99 -7.58 21.16
C MET A 15 -4.18 -8.65 20.41
N LEU A 16 -3.04 -9.08 20.95
CA LEU A 16 -2.22 -10.13 20.34
C LEU A 16 -2.98 -11.46 20.26
N LEU A 17 -3.69 -11.85 21.32
CA LEU A 17 -4.51 -13.07 21.30
C LEU A 17 -5.62 -13.00 20.25
N ALA A 18 -6.20 -11.82 20.02
CA ALA A 18 -7.17 -11.60 18.95
C ALA A 18 -6.54 -11.63 17.55
N MET A 19 -5.31 -11.11 17.39
CA MET A 19 -4.58 -11.09 16.12
C MET A 19 -4.00 -12.47 15.74
N TYR A 20 -3.72 -13.32 16.73
CA TYR A 20 -3.11 -14.64 16.57
C TYR A 20 -3.99 -15.74 17.19
N PRO A 21 -5.19 -15.99 16.65
CA PRO A 21 -6.22 -16.83 17.29
C PRO A 21 -5.87 -18.32 17.35
N ASP A 22 -4.92 -18.80 16.55
CA ASP A 22 -4.55 -20.22 16.44
C ASP A 22 -3.71 -20.73 17.62
N GLY A 23 -3.69 -20.00 18.74
CA GLY A 23 -2.83 -20.29 19.89
C GLY A 23 -1.34 -20.07 19.59
N ALA A 24 -1.02 -19.35 18.51
CA ALA A 24 0.35 -19.02 18.14
C ALA A 24 1.03 -18.14 19.19
N VAL A 25 0.26 -17.34 19.94
CA VAL A 25 0.77 -16.53 21.06
C VAL A 25 0.30 -17.14 22.40
N ALA A 26 1.24 -17.31 23.32
CA ALA A 26 0.97 -17.70 24.71
C ALA A 26 1.78 -16.85 25.67
N TYR A 27 1.16 -16.41 26.77
CA TYR A 27 1.82 -15.60 27.80
C TYR A 27 1.82 -16.29 29.17
N SER A 28 2.98 -16.26 29.84
CA SER A 28 3.16 -16.76 31.21
C SER A 28 3.38 -15.60 32.15
N SER A 29 2.38 -15.29 32.98
CA SER A 29 2.44 -14.18 33.95
C SER A 29 3.50 -14.39 35.02
N SER A 30 3.74 -15.63 35.46
CA SER A 30 4.71 -15.96 36.51
C SER A 30 6.16 -15.74 36.07
N ARG A 31 6.45 -15.92 34.78
CA ARG A 31 7.79 -15.71 34.20
C ARG A 31 7.92 -14.41 33.41
N ARG A 32 6.80 -13.71 33.22
CA ARG A 32 6.65 -12.61 32.25
C ARG A 32 7.22 -12.99 30.89
N GLU A 33 6.89 -14.20 30.43
CA GLU A 33 7.39 -14.74 29.16
C GLU A 33 6.25 -14.75 28.13
N LEU A 34 6.47 -14.09 26.99
CA LEU A 34 5.64 -14.23 25.80
C LEU A 34 6.28 -15.23 24.85
N ARG A 35 5.48 -16.19 24.38
CA ARG A 35 5.87 -17.21 23.43
C ARG A 35 5.06 -17.01 22.16
N PHE A 36 5.76 -17.01 21.04
CA PHE A 36 5.18 -17.01 19.71
C PHE A 36 5.66 -18.26 18.96
N ALA A 37 4.74 -18.98 18.32
CA ALA A 37 5.03 -20.15 17.50
C ALA A 37 4.24 -20.07 16.19
N ALA A 38 4.95 -19.94 15.06
CA ALA A 38 4.33 -19.98 13.74
C ALA A 38 4.41 -21.40 13.17
N THR A 39 3.24 -21.99 12.88
CA THR A 39 3.09 -23.31 12.26
C THR A 39 2.60 -23.24 10.82
N THR A 40 2.22 -22.05 10.34
CA THR A 40 1.57 -21.83 9.04
C THR A 40 2.54 -21.71 7.85
N SER A 41 3.86 -21.65 8.12
CA SER A 41 4.93 -21.60 7.12
C SER A 41 5.58 -22.99 6.96
N PRO A 42 6.15 -23.36 5.80
CA PRO A 42 6.83 -24.66 5.60
C PRO A 42 7.93 -24.97 6.62
N ALA A 43 8.40 -23.96 7.36
CA ALA A 43 9.29 -24.11 8.50
C ALA A 43 8.58 -23.61 9.77
N ALA A 44 8.43 -24.49 10.77
CA ALA A 44 7.94 -24.06 12.07
C ALA A 44 8.96 -23.11 12.71
N SER A 45 8.53 -21.96 13.21
CA SER A 45 9.42 -21.01 13.88
C SER A 45 8.90 -20.64 15.26
N SER A 46 9.81 -20.33 16.18
CA SER A 46 9.47 -19.97 17.55
C SER A 46 10.28 -18.79 18.06
N LEU A 47 9.62 -17.91 18.80
CA LEU A 47 10.20 -16.76 19.47
C LEU A 47 9.73 -16.75 20.93
N VAL A 48 10.65 -16.55 21.86
CA VAL A 48 10.35 -16.41 23.29
C VAL A 48 10.98 -15.12 23.79
N LEU A 49 10.12 -14.23 24.29
CA LEU A 49 10.49 -12.93 24.84
C LEU A 49 10.27 -12.93 26.36
N ARG A 50 11.19 -12.36 27.12
CA ARG A 50 11.01 -12.04 28.53
C ARG A 50 10.77 -10.55 28.69
N LEU A 51 9.65 -10.19 29.31
CA LEU A 51 9.25 -8.81 29.52
C LEU A 51 9.78 -8.33 30.88
N PRO A 52 10.56 -7.24 30.94
CA PRO A 52 11.02 -6.69 32.21
C PRO A 52 9.84 -6.20 33.04
N GLU A 53 10.03 -6.06 34.36
CA GLU A 53 8.93 -5.68 35.26
C GLU A 53 8.27 -4.35 34.91
N THR A 54 9.08 -3.46 34.33
CA THR A 54 8.75 -2.09 33.96
C THR A 54 8.01 -1.97 32.63
N TYR A 55 7.93 -3.02 31.81
CA TYR A 55 7.25 -3.00 30.53
C TYR A 55 5.71 -2.86 30.70
N PRO A 56 5.01 -2.05 29.87
CA PRO A 56 5.50 -1.27 28.72
C PRO A 56 5.99 0.14 29.06
N ALA A 57 5.91 0.56 30.32
CA ALA A 57 6.28 1.92 30.72
C ALA A 57 7.75 2.25 30.47
N SER A 58 8.65 1.30 30.74
CA SER A 58 10.08 1.39 30.41
C SER A 58 10.70 0.00 30.29
N GLY A 59 11.88 -0.09 29.69
CA GLY A 59 12.59 -1.35 29.48
C GLY A 59 12.07 -2.13 28.27
N PHE A 60 12.97 -2.93 27.68
CA PHE A 60 12.73 -3.61 26.40
C PHE A 60 12.62 -5.13 26.60
N PRO A 61 11.75 -5.84 25.87
CA PRO A 61 11.67 -7.30 25.92
C PRO A 61 13.00 -7.97 25.53
N GLU A 62 13.47 -8.91 26.34
CA GLU A 62 14.68 -9.69 26.07
C GLU A 62 14.37 -10.95 25.26
N ILE A 63 15.13 -11.23 24.21
CA ILE A 63 14.99 -12.47 23.42
C ILE A 63 15.68 -13.61 24.17
N LEU A 64 14.88 -14.58 24.64
CA LEU A 64 15.38 -15.83 25.24
C LEU A 64 15.68 -16.88 24.15
N THR A 65 14.75 -17.03 23.22
CA THR A 65 14.83 -18.01 22.12
C THR A 65 14.31 -17.39 20.86
N ALA A 66 15.00 -17.60 19.74
CA ALA A 66 14.48 -17.34 18.40
C ALA A 66 15.02 -18.47 17.52
N SER A 67 14.15 -19.30 16.98
CA SER A 67 14.58 -20.45 16.20
C SER A 67 13.63 -20.77 15.06
N ARG A 68 14.18 -21.44 14.05
CA ARG A 68 13.43 -21.96 12.91
C ARG A 68 13.75 -23.44 12.73
N SER A 69 12.71 -24.25 12.64
CA SER A 69 12.78 -25.66 12.31
C SER A 69 12.83 -25.80 10.79
N GLY A 70 14.02 -26.07 10.25
CA GLY A 70 14.22 -26.21 8.82
C GLY A 70 13.87 -27.61 8.34
N SER A 71 13.07 -27.72 7.28
CA SER A 71 12.72 -28.98 6.63
C SER A 71 13.77 -29.47 5.60
N GLY A 72 14.91 -28.79 5.39
CA GLY A 72 15.72 -29.05 4.19
C GLY A 72 17.23 -28.82 4.29
N SER A 73 17.98 -29.91 4.07
CA SER A 73 19.28 -30.06 3.39
C SER A 73 20.57 -29.42 3.93
N SER A 74 20.59 -28.66 5.03
CA SER A 74 21.88 -28.30 5.64
C SER A 74 22.49 -29.51 6.36
N ARG A 75 23.46 -30.16 5.71
CA ARG A 75 24.11 -31.43 6.12
C ARG A 75 24.91 -31.37 7.42
N SER A 76 24.83 -30.30 8.22
CA SER A 76 25.83 -30.00 9.24
C SER A 76 25.32 -29.72 10.66
N SER A 77 24.01 -29.59 10.93
CA SER A 77 23.54 -29.39 12.32
C SER A 77 22.69 -30.55 12.80
N SER A 78 23.16 -31.24 13.85
CA SER A 78 22.52 -32.41 14.46
C SER A 78 21.19 -32.09 15.17
N SER A 79 20.85 -30.81 15.35
CA SER A 79 19.52 -30.35 15.73
C SER A 79 18.91 -29.62 14.54
N GLY A 80 17.78 -30.07 14.00
CA GLY A 80 17.07 -29.41 12.88
C GLY A 80 16.53 -28.00 13.17
N HIS A 81 17.05 -27.34 14.22
CA HIS A 81 16.71 -25.99 14.64
C HIS A 81 17.88 -25.06 14.32
N GLU A 82 17.61 -24.07 13.48
CA GLU A 82 18.49 -22.93 13.26
C GLU A 82 18.26 -21.89 14.37
N ASP A 83 19.33 -21.44 15.02
CA ASP A 83 19.28 -20.36 16.01
C ASP A 83 19.33 -19.00 15.31
N LEU A 84 18.30 -18.18 15.52
CA LEU A 84 18.13 -16.87 14.90
C LEU A 84 18.31 -15.71 15.90
N ARG A 85 18.72 -15.95 17.15
CA ARG A 85 18.72 -14.93 18.21
C ARG A 85 19.50 -13.67 17.85
N GLU A 86 20.70 -13.79 17.29
CA GLU A 86 21.53 -12.64 16.94
C GLU A 86 20.91 -11.82 15.80
N ARG A 87 20.36 -12.49 14.79
CA ARG A 87 19.69 -11.84 13.65
C ARG A 87 18.38 -11.17 14.06
N THR A 88 17.59 -11.80 14.92
CA THR A 88 16.38 -11.20 15.48
C THR A 88 16.72 -9.97 16.33
N LYS A 89 17.80 -9.99 17.13
CA LYS A 89 18.28 -8.81 17.86
C LYS A 89 18.64 -7.67 16.91
N ALA A 90 19.35 -7.96 15.82
CA ALA A 90 19.68 -6.94 14.81
C ALA A 90 18.41 -6.37 14.15
N ALA A 91 17.45 -7.22 13.76
CA ALA A 91 16.18 -6.79 13.20
C ALA A 91 15.39 -5.87 14.16
N PHE A 92 15.41 -6.14 15.46
CA PHE A 92 14.74 -5.31 16.46
C PHE A 92 15.38 -3.92 16.59
N GLN A 93 16.71 -3.80 16.44
CA GLN A 93 17.39 -2.50 16.47
C GLN A 93 16.96 -1.59 15.31
N HIS A 94 16.50 -2.15 14.20
CA HIS A 94 16.02 -1.39 13.05
C HIS A 94 14.59 -0.87 13.19
N LEU A 95 13.81 -1.30 14.19
CA LEU A 95 12.40 -0.94 14.31
C LEU A 95 12.13 0.53 14.74
N ALA A 96 13.16 1.37 14.87
CA ALA A 96 13.04 2.77 15.30
C ALA A 96 12.20 2.97 16.59
N ILE A 97 12.22 1.96 17.47
CA ILE A 97 11.47 1.96 18.73
C ILE A 97 12.20 2.85 19.75
N PRO A 98 11.50 3.75 20.46
CA PRO A 98 12.09 4.53 21.55
C PRO A 98 12.72 3.62 22.62
N GLN A 99 14.02 3.77 22.88
CA GLN A 99 14.72 2.95 23.89
C GLN A 99 14.23 3.23 25.32
N ASP A 100 13.65 4.40 25.55
CA ASP A 100 13.13 4.83 26.84
C ASP A 100 11.81 4.10 27.20
N GLY A 101 11.25 3.31 26.28
CA GLY A 101 9.98 2.61 26.42
C GLY A 101 8.78 3.53 26.20
N GLY A 102 7.68 3.24 26.87
CA GLY A 102 6.44 4.02 26.79
C GLY A 102 5.50 3.57 25.68
N GLU A 103 5.92 2.67 24.79
CA GLU A 103 5.13 2.12 23.70
C GLU A 103 4.96 0.60 23.83
N GLU A 104 3.81 0.12 23.38
CA GLU A 104 3.48 -1.30 23.23
C GLU A 104 4.02 -1.78 21.88
N ILE A 105 4.95 -2.74 21.90
CA ILE A 105 5.77 -3.12 20.72
C ILE A 105 5.77 -4.61 20.42
N LEU A 106 5.11 -5.46 21.22
CA LEU A 106 5.18 -6.91 21.08
C LEU A 106 4.74 -7.38 19.69
N ASP A 107 3.71 -6.77 19.11
CA ASP A 107 3.26 -7.05 17.74
C ASP A 107 4.36 -6.75 16.70
N ALA A 108 5.00 -5.57 16.81
CA ALA A 108 6.08 -5.18 15.92
C ALA A 108 7.29 -6.13 16.01
N LEU A 109 7.60 -6.61 17.22
CA LEU A 109 8.65 -7.61 17.44
C LEU A 109 8.31 -8.96 16.78
N ILE A 110 7.07 -9.41 16.91
CA ILE A 110 6.60 -10.65 16.26
C ILE A 110 6.66 -10.52 14.74
N LEU A 111 6.20 -9.39 14.19
CA LEU A 111 6.25 -9.11 12.74
C LEU A 111 7.68 -9.08 12.20
N ALA A 112 8.60 -8.41 12.89
CA ALA A 112 10.00 -8.37 12.49
C ALA A 112 10.66 -9.76 12.50
N PHE A 113 10.31 -10.60 13.48
CA PHE A 113 10.76 -11.98 13.53
C PHE A 113 10.20 -12.82 12.36
N GLN A 114 8.92 -12.67 12.03
CA GLN A 114 8.31 -13.36 10.88
C GLN A 114 8.98 -12.97 9.55
N ASP A 115 9.19 -11.67 9.31
CA ASP A 115 9.85 -11.18 8.10
C ASP A 115 11.30 -11.70 7.97
N LEU A 116 12.02 -11.79 9.09
CA LEU A 116 13.35 -12.42 9.13
C LEU A 116 13.30 -13.91 8.75
N VAL A 117 12.37 -14.67 9.32
CA VAL A 117 12.20 -16.11 9.05
C VAL A 117 11.86 -16.36 7.58
N GLU A 118 11.04 -15.50 6.97
CA GLU A 118 10.69 -15.55 5.55
C GLU A 118 11.89 -15.25 4.64
N LYS A 119 12.69 -14.22 4.97
CA LYS A 119 13.90 -13.84 4.23
C LYS A 119 14.93 -14.97 4.19
N GLU A 120 15.19 -15.61 5.33
CA GLU A 120 16.11 -16.75 5.44
C GLU A 120 15.56 -18.01 4.75
N GLY A 121 14.26 -18.06 4.43
CA GLY A 121 13.61 -19.20 3.78
C GLY A 121 13.76 -19.21 2.26
N ASN A 122 14.11 -18.07 1.68
CA ASN A 122 14.16 -17.86 0.24
C ASN A 122 15.53 -17.31 -0.20
N PRO A 123 16.60 -18.12 -0.13
CA PRO A 123 17.95 -17.67 -0.49
C PRO A 123 18.11 -17.34 -1.99
N GLU A 124 17.15 -17.66 -2.85
CA GLU A 124 17.32 -17.65 -4.32
C GLU A 124 17.20 -16.26 -4.99
N ASN A 125 17.05 -15.14 -4.28
CA ASN A 125 16.81 -13.84 -4.94
C ASN A 125 17.64 -12.64 -4.44
N HIS A 126 18.71 -12.83 -3.65
CA HIS A 126 19.48 -11.71 -3.11
C HIS A 126 20.95 -11.64 -3.57
N ASP A 127 21.22 -12.00 -4.83
CA ASP A 127 22.47 -11.63 -5.50
C ASP A 127 22.38 -10.18 -6.01
N GLY A 128 22.76 -9.22 -5.16
CA GLY A 128 23.06 -7.87 -5.63
C GLY A 128 22.85 -6.76 -4.58
N ALA A 129 23.97 -6.33 -3.99
CA ALA A 129 24.14 -5.15 -3.13
C ALA A 129 23.58 -5.33 -1.71
N GLU A 130 24.32 -5.19 -0.60
CA GLU A 130 25.49 -4.37 -0.31
C GLU A 130 26.31 -5.02 0.83
N ASN A 131 27.60 -5.26 0.59
CA ASN A 131 28.56 -5.55 1.65
C ASN A 131 29.14 -4.22 2.16
N ASN A 132 28.81 -3.82 3.39
CA ASN A 132 29.73 -3.07 4.25
C ASN A 132 29.25 -3.01 5.70
N THR A 133 29.70 -3.95 6.52
CA THR A 133 30.02 -3.70 7.94
C THR A 133 31.03 -4.75 8.38
N THR A 134 32.31 -4.40 8.37
CA THR A 134 33.38 -5.13 9.05
C THR A 134 34.09 -4.16 9.96
N THR A 135 33.97 -4.38 11.27
CA THR A 135 34.84 -3.78 12.28
C THR A 135 35.55 -4.91 13.01
N ALA A 136 36.80 -5.18 12.63
CA ALA A 136 37.75 -5.91 13.46
C ALA A 136 39.18 -5.46 13.13
N THR A 137 39.72 -4.69 14.06
CA THR A 137 41.13 -4.32 14.20
C THR A 137 42.00 -5.58 14.32
N THR A 138 43.02 -5.76 13.47
CA THR A 138 44.33 -6.36 13.81
C THR A 138 45.35 -6.00 12.71
N ALA A 139 46.48 -5.44 13.14
CA ALA A 139 47.63 -5.08 12.31
C ALA A 139 48.39 -6.30 11.77
N ILE A 140 49.06 -6.16 10.62
CA ILE A 140 50.45 -6.62 10.34
C ILE A 140 50.86 -6.12 8.93
N THR A 141 52.10 -5.63 8.88
CA THR A 141 52.89 -5.03 7.79
C THR A 141 53.47 -6.07 6.80
N HIS A 142 53.73 -5.66 5.55
CA HIS A 142 54.80 -6.04 4.57
C HIS A 142 54.25 -5.99 3.12
N GLU A 143 54.60 -5.01 2.27
CA GLU A 143 55.80 -4.84 1.41
C GLU A 143 55.84 -5.69 0.13
N ALA A 144 55.95 -4.96 -1.01
CA ALA A 144 56.47 -5.32 -2.34
C ALA A 144 55.71 -6.41 -3.15
N ALA A 145 55.69 -6.44 -4.49
CA ALA A 145 55.93 -5.56 -5.64
C ALA A 145 55.59 -6.45 -6.87
N GLU A 146 55.49 -5.84 -8.07
CA GLU A 146 55.49 -6.51 -9.39
C GLU A 146 54.18 -7.22 -9.80
N ASP A 147 53.79 -7.34 -11.07
CA ASP A 147 54.11 -6.68 -12.33
C ASP A 147 53.10 -7.26 -13.35
N SER A 148 52.83 -6.47 -14.38
CA SER A 148 52.37 -6.84 -15.70
C SER A 148 50.88 -7.09 -16.05
N PRO A 149 50.47 -6.68 -17.28
CA PRO A 149 49.08 -6.58 -17.75
C PRO A 149 48.74 -7.58 -18.87
N ASN A 150 47.45 -7.91 -19.09
CA ASN A 150 47.02 -8.22 -20.46
C ASN A 150 45.51 -8.10 -20.78
N HIS A 151 45.32 -7.83 -22.07
CA HIS A 151 44.18 -7.49 -22.92
C HIS A 151 42.91 -8.37 -22.97
N HIS A 152 41.88 -7.72 -23.54
CA HIS A 152 40.78 -8.25 -24.37
C HIS A 152 39.64 -8.98 -23.63
N SER A 153 38.35 -8.74 -23.87
CA SER A 153 37.70 -8.29 -25.11
C SER A 153 36.32 -7.70 -24.83
N GLN A 154 36.00 -6.62 -25.53
CA GLN A 154 34.65 -6.10 -25.69
C GLN A 154 33.83 -7.08 -26.54
N ARG A 155 32.59 -7.38 -26.12
CA ARG A 155 31.54 -7.75 -27.06
C ARG A 155 30.21 -7.16 -26.61
N ALA A 156 29.79 -6.16 -27.36
CA ALA A 156 28.48 -5.55 -27.30
C ALA A 156 27.40 -6.54 -27.73
N THR A 157 26.30 -6.57 -26.97
CA THR A 157 24.96 -6.91 -27.48
C THR A 157 23.98 -5.91 -26.86
N ALA A 158 23.89 -4.75 -27.49
CA ALA A 158 22.76 -3.84 -27.37
C ALA A 158 21.72 -4.22 -28.43
N ALA A 159 20.52 -4.65 -28.03
CA ALA A 159 19.29 -4.57 -28.82
C ALA A 159 18.12 -5.25 -28.07
N ALA A 160 17.55 -4.56 -27.08
CA ALA A 160 16.16 -4.75 -26.66
C ALA A 160 15.71 -3.46 -25.97
N ALA A 161 15.68 -2.38 -26.75
CA ALA A 161 15.02 -1.15 -26.32
C ALA A 161 13.52 -1.44 -26.34
N SER A 162 12.98 -1.74 -25.15
CA SER A 162 11.55 -1.78 -24.88
C SER A 162 10.94 -0.47 -25.39
N SER A 163 10.12 -0.58 -26.42
CA SER A 163 9.26 0.50 -26.90
C SER A 163 8.21 0.79 -25.82
N SER A 164 8.60 1.55 -24.81
CA SER A 164 7.66 2.22 -23.93
C SER A 164 7.01 3.34 -24.76
N THR A 165 5.93 3.00 -25.45
CA THR A 165 5.01 3.97 -26.02
C THR A 165 4.67 4.95 -24.89
N GLN A 166 5.10 6.20 -25.01
CA GLN A 166 4.82 7.26 -24.03
C GLN A 166 3.30 7.53 -24.05
N LYS A 167 2.53 6.70 -23.34
CA LYS A 167 1.14 7.00 -22.98
C LYS A 167 1.22 8.34 -22.25
N SER A 168 0.59 9.38 -22.80
CA SER A 168 0.60 10.71 -22.19
C SER A 168 0.05 10.57 -20.78
N LYS A 169 0.91 10.61 -19.76
CA LYS A 169 0.51 10.38 -18.37
C LYS A 169 -0.61 11.35 -18.04
N ARG A 170 -1.76 10.83 -17.62
CA ARG A 170 -2.82 11.64 -17.03
C ARG A 170 -2.23 12.47 -15.91
N GLN A 171 -2.64 13.73 -15.83
CA GLN A 171 -2.18 14.61 -14.76
C GLN A 171 -2.73 14.15 -13.40
N HIS A 172 -3.89 13.48 -13.40
CA HIS A 172 -4.61 13.03 -12.21
C HIS A 172 -4.89 11.53 -12.24
N LYS A 173 -4.88 10.92 -11.05
CA LYS A 173 -5.15 9.50 -10.83
C LYS A 173 -6.07 9.32 -9.63
N THR A 174 -6.95 8.33 -9.69
CA THR A 174 -7.73 7.87 -8.54
C THR A 174 -7.58 6.37 -8.33
N VAL A 175 -7.40 5.96 -7.07
CA VAL A 175 -7.26 4.57 -6.67
C VAL A 175 -8.21 4.25 -5.53
N VAL A 176 -8.88 3.09 -5.60
CA VAL A 176 -9.64 2.50 -4.49
C VAL A 176 -8.94 1.23 -4.04
N ILE A 177 -8.60 1.16 -2.76
CA ILE A 177 -7.87 0.05 -2.15
C ILE A 177 -8.76 -0.60 -1.10
N TRP A 178 -8.82 -1.91 -1.14
CA TRP A 178 -9.46 -2.76 -0.15
C TRP A 178 -8.40 -3.44 0.71
N LEU A 179 -8.70 -3.57 2.00
CA LEU A 179 -7.85 -4.20 3.01
C LEU A 179 -8.73 -5.09 3.90
N HIS A 180 -8.13 -6.15 4.44
CA HIS A 180 -8.84 -7.01 5.40
C HIS A 180 -9.18 -6.20 6.67
N HIS A 181 -8.19 -5.54 7.27
CA HIS A 181 -8.37 -4.71 8.46
C HIS A 181 -7.53 -3.43 8.40
N LEU A 182 -8.13 -2.30 8.76
CA LEU A 182 -7.45 -1.02 9.00
C LEU A 182 -7.75 -0.53 10.43
N LEU A 183 -7.41 -1.35 11.44
CA LEU A 183 -7.59 -1.02 12.86
C LEU A 183 -6.31 -0.52 13.53
N ASN A 184 -5.15 -1.00 13.07
CA ASN A 184 -3.85 -0.61 13.61
C ASN A 184 -3.62 0.90 13.41
N THR A 185 -3.27 1.58 14.50
CA THR A 185 -3.09 3.04 14.55
C THR A 185 -1.96 3.52 13.65
N ASN A 186 -0.87 2.76 13.50
CA ASN A 186 0.23 3.09 12.60
C ASN A 186 -0.19 2.97 11.13
N LYS A 187 -0.95 1.94 10.77
CA LYS A 187 -1.52 1.82 9.40
C LYS A 187 -2.42 3.02 9.08
N ARG A 188 -3.28 3.41 10.01
CA ARG A 188 -4.17 4.57 9.87
C ARG A 188 -3.38 5.88 9.71
N LYS A 189 -2.34 6.09 10.52
CA LYS A 189 -1.45 7.26 10.40
C LYS A 189 -0.79 7.33 9.02
N LEU A 190 -0.22 6.23 8.53
CA LEU A 190 0.39 6.17 7.20
C LEU A 190 -0.64 6.42 6.09
N ALA A 191 -1.86 5.90 6.24
CA ALA A 191 -2.93 6.10 5.27
C ALA A 191 -3.46 7.55 5.22
N LEU A 192 -3.41 8.28 6.34
CA LEU A 192 -3.88 9.65 6.48
C LEU A 192 -2.81 10.69 6.10
N HIS A 193 -1.53 10.34 6.27
CA HIS A 193 -0.42 11.24 6.06
C HIS A 193 0.52 10.65 5.02
N PRO A 194 0.28 10.92 3.72
CA PRO A 194 1.20 10.55 2.68
C PRO A 194 2.58 11.12 3.01
N THR A 195 3.53 10.23 3.26
CA THR A 195 4.92 10.64 3.41
C THR A 195 5.39 10.94 2.00
N LEU A 196 5.11 12.17 1.54
CA LEU A 196 5.62 12.70 0.29
C LEU A 196 7.13 12.86 0.43
N SER A 197 7.82 11.73 0.42
CA SER A 197 9.25 11.58 0.27
C SER A 197 9.58 11.91 -1.18
N LEU A 198 9.15 13.09 -1.65
CA LEU A 198 9.80 13.73 -2.78
C LEU A 198 11.17 14.16 -2.27
N SER A 199 12.06 13.18 -2.11
CA SER A 199 13.46 13.36 -2.46
C SER A 199 13.46 13.69 -3.95
N ARG A 200 13.15 14.95 -4.25
CA ARG A 200 13.43 15.58 -5.51
C ARG A 200 14.94 15.54 -5.60
N ALA A 201 15.46 14.47 -6.18
CA ALA A 201 16.80 14.46 -6.74
C ALA A 201 16.83 15.63 -7.72
N GLN A 202 17.20 16.82 -7.22
CA GLN A 202 17.44 17.96 -8.07
C GLN A 202 18.60 17.56 -8.96
N PRO A 203 18.43 17.51 -10.29
CA PRO A 203 19.57 17.38 -11.17
C PRO A 203 20.40 18.66 -11.00
N SER A 204 21.51 18.55 -10.30
CA SER A 204 22.47 19.63 -10.10
C SER A 204 23.12 19.95 -11.45
N HIS A 205 22.56 20.91 -12.18
CA HIS A 205 23.22 21.46 -13.35
C HIS A 205 23.35 22.99 -13.28
N SER A 206 24.62 23.39 -13.42
CA SER A 206 25.18 24.66 -13.87
C SER A 206 25.42 25.80 -12.86
N LYS A 207 26.72 25.92 -12.53
CA LYS A 207 27.43 27.10 -12.05
C LYS A 207 27.34 28.26 -13.05
N LEU A 208 27.37 29.48 -12.49
CA LEU A 208 27.81 30.79 -13.04
C LEU A 208 26.85 31.59 -13.93
N SER A 209 26.26 32.66 -13.37
CA SER A 209 26.45 34.02 -13.88
C SER A 209 25.99 35.11 -12.92
N ILE A 210 26.60 36.27 -13.12
CA ILE A 210 26.77 37.45 -12.27
C ILE A 210 25.54 38.38 -12.32
N ASN A 211 25.38 39.18 -11.25
CA ASN A 211 24.56 40.39 -11.04
C ASN A 211 24.04 41.12 -12.29
N HIS A 212 22.87 41.79 -12.19
CA HIS A 212 22.69 43.27 -12.26
C HIS A 212 21.25 43.68 -11.89
N ASN A 213 21.12 44.78 -11.13
CA ASN A 213 19.88 45.52 -10.85
C ASN A 213 19.28 46.12 -12.13
N THR A 214 17.94 46.14 -12.26
CA THR A 214 17.17 47.32 -12.69
C THR A 214 15.66 47.15 -12.48
N THR A 215 15.10 48.14 -11.77
CA THR A 215 13.70 48.57 -11.69
C THR A 215 12.97 48.53 -13.03
N THR A 216 11.77 47.93 -13.09
CA THR A 216 10.64 48.38 -13.94
C THR A 216 9.35 47.62 -13.58
N THR A 217 8.41 48.41 -13.11
CA THR A 217 6.96 48.25 -12.96
C THR A 217 6.28 47.45 -14.08
N MET A 218 5.48 46.44 -13.72
CA MET A 218 4.17 46.04 -14.30
C MET A 218 3.60 44.85 -13.49
N PRO A 219 2.28 44.82 -13.17
CA PRO A 219 1.68 43.73 -12.40
C PRO A 219 1.26 42.56 -13.31
N PRO A 220 1.66 41.30 -13.05
CA PRO A 220 1.04 40.15 -13.68
C PRO A 220 -0.25 39.80 -12.92
N THR A 221 -1.39 40.28 -13.43
CA THR A 221 -2.71 39.73 -13.09
C THR A 221 -2.94 38.47 -13.91
N SER A 222 -2.35 37.37 -13.47
CA SER A 222 -2.75 36.02 -13.91
C SER A 222 -2.85 35.17 -12.66
N SER A 223 -4.04 35.18 -12.06
CA SER A 223 -4.49 34.23 -11.06
C SER A 223 -4.55 32.85 -11.71
N SER A 224 -3.40 32.25 -11.96
CA SER A 224 -3.30 30.82 -12.23
C SER A 224 -3.76 30.14 -10.96
N SER A 225 -4.97 29.62 -10.98
CA SER A 225 -5.50 28.71 -9.98
C SER A 225 -4.42 27.65 -9.73
N SER A 226 -3.77 27.74 -8.56
CA SER A 226 -2.80 26.76 -8.12
C SER A 226 -3.56 25.45 -7.95
N SER A 227 -3.58 24.61 -8.99
CA SER A 227 -4.09 23.25 -8.92
C SER A 227 -3.41 22.60 -7.71
N SER A 228 -4.23 22.22 -6.75
CA SER A 228 -3.77 21.72 -5.46
C SER A 228 -2.92 20.48 -5.70
N SER A 229 -1.60 20.65 -5.57
CA SER A 229 -0.59 19.64 -5.89
C SER A 229 -0.50 18.59 -4.78
N THR A 230 -1.64 18.17 -4.25
CA THR A 230 -1.78 17.41 -3.01
C THR A 230 -2.77 16.28 -3.20
N ILE A 231 -2.52 15.15 -2.55
CA ILE A 231 -3.45 14.01 -2.53
C ILE A 231 -4.63 14.37 -1.64
N THR A 232 -5.84 14.07 -2.13
CA THR A 232 -7.09 14.17 -1.37
C THR A 232 -7.68 12.76 -1.26
N GLY A 233 -8.41 12.45 -0.20
CA GLY A 233 -8.95 11.11 -0.09
C GLY A 233 -9.82 10.83 1.12
N LEU A 234 -10.23 9.57 1.21
CA LEU A 234 -11.05 9.03 2.30
C LEU A 234 -10.41 7.77 2.83
N THR A 235 -10.48 7.56 4.14
CA THR A 235 -10.11 6.29 4.76
C THR A 235 -11.26 5.81 5.64
N LYS A 236 -11.61 4.54 5.55
CA LYS A 236 -12.58 3.90 6.43
C LYS A 236 -11.85 2.83 7.25
N PRO A 237 -11.62 3.06 8.55
CA PRO A 237 -10.98 2.07 9.41
C PRO A 237 -11.90 0.87 9.67
N GLY A 238 -11.34 -0.20 10.26
CA GLY A 238 -12.10 -1.39 10.62
C GLY A 238 -12.09 -2.49 9.55
N TYR A 239 -13.19 -3.26 9.50
CA TYR A 239 -13.38 -4.40 8.61
C TYR A 239 -14.58 -4.19 7.66
N PRO A 240 -14.42 -4.28 6.33
CA PRO A 240 -13.12 -4.16 5.65
C PRO A 240 -12.52 -2.76 5.89
N GLY A 241 -11.20 -2.64 5.69
CA GLY A 241 -10.51 -1.37 5.59
C GLY A 241 -10.58 -0.85 4.15
N ILE A 242 -10.88 0.43 3.95
CA ILE A 242 -11.00 1.02 2.60
C ILE A 242 -10.21 2.31 2.55
N LEU A 243 -9.45 2.49 1.46
CA LEU A 243 -8.72 3.73 1.16
C LEU A 243 -9.14 4.22 -0.22
N VAL A 244 -9.40 5.52 -0.35
CA VAL A 244 -9.66 6.18 -1.63
C VAL A 244 -8.71 7.36 -1.74
N TYR A 245 -7.88 7.40 -2.76
CA TYR A 245 -6.93 8.48 -3.01
C TYR A 245 -7.15 9.07 -4.39
N SER A 246 -7.19 10.38 -4.49
CA SER A 246 -7.31 11.12 -5.74
C SER A 246 -6.41 12.36 -5.74
N GLY A 247 -5.76 12.65 -6.86
CA GLY A 247 -4.85 13.80 -6.97
C GLY A 247 -3.84 13.63 -8.10
N PRO A 248 -2.72 14.37 -8.07
CA PRO A 248 -1.68 14.26 -9.09
C PRO A 248 -1.18 12.81 -9.23
N SER A 249 -1.14 12.30 -10.46
CA SER A 249 -0.90 10.87 -10.74
C SER A 249 0.39 10.35 -10.10
N GLU A 250 1.46 11.13 -10.18
CA GLU A 250 2.76 10.75 -9.61
C GLU A 250 2.74 10.67 -8.09
N LEU A 251 2.00 11.56 -7.42
CA LEU A 251 1.89 11.57 -5.96
C LEU A 251 1.03 10.39 -5.48
N VAL A 252 -0.11 10.16 -6.12
CA VAL A 252 -0.98 9.03 -5.79
C VAL A 252 -0.23 7.72 -6.01
N ALA A 253 0.46 7.56 -7.15
CA ALA A 253 1.23 6.36 -7.45
C ALA A 253 2.37 6.13 -6.44
N ALA A 254 3.13 7.18 -6.10
CA ALA A 254 4.20 7.08 -5.10
C ALA A 254 3.67 6.69 -3.72
N HIS A 255 2.56 7.31 -3.29
CA HIS A 255 1.95 6.99 -2.01
C HIS A 255 1.41 5.55 -1.97
N VAL A 256 0.70 5.11 -3.02
CA VAL A 256 0.22 3.72 -3.10
C VAL A 256 1.38 2.72 -3.11
N ALA A 257 2.51 3.04 -3.75
CA ALA A 257 3.71 2.23 -3.71
C ALA A 257 4.31 2.13 -2.29
N GLU A 258 4.38 3.24 -1.56
CA GLU A 258 4.80 3.28 -0.15
C GLU A 258 3.90 2.40 0.72
N LEU A 259 2.57 2.55 0.60
CA LEU A 259 1.62 1.73 1.37
C LEU A 259 1.75 0.25 1.03
N ARG A 260 1.98 -0.08 -0.25
CA ARG A 260 2.20 -1.46 -0.70
C ARG A 260 3.49 -2.05 -0.15
N ALA A 261 4.55 -1.24 0.00
CA ALA A 261 5.82 -1.65 0.60
C ALA A 261 5.68 -2.06 2.08
N GLN A 262 4.65 -1.57 2.76
CA GLN A 262 4.33 -1.99 4.14
C GLN A 262 3.74 -3.41 4.24
N ARG A 263 3.51 -4.10 3.11
CA ARG A 263 3.03 -5.49 3.04
C ARG A 263 1.77 -5.76 3.88
N TRP A 264 0.82 -4.82 3.86
CA TRP A 264 -0.42 -4.99 4.61
C TRP A 264 -1.25 -6.18 4.09
N GLN A 265 -1.87 -6.92 5.00
CA GLN A 265 -2.68 -8.09 4.67
C GLN A 265 -3.86 -7.72 3.74
N ALA A 266 -3.98 -8.52 2.69
CA ALA A 266 -5.00 -8.40 1.65
C ALA A 266 -5.11 -6.99 1.05
N PHE A 267 -3.96 -6.32 0.87
CA PHE A 267 -3.87 -5.08 0.12
C PHE A 267 -4.24 -5.32 -1.35
N GLN A 268 -5.46 -4.92 -1.72
CA GLN A 268 -5.97 -5.10 -3.07
C GLN A 268 -6.43 -3.78 -3.67
N VAL A 269 -5.76 -3.36 -4.74
CA VAL A 269 -6.27 -2.28 -5.59
C VAL A 269 -7.48 -2.83 -6.35
N ARG A 270 -8.66 -2.25 -6.09
CA ARG A 270 -9.94 -2.67 -6.67
C ARG A 270 -10.38 -1.77 -7.82
N TYR A 271 -9.85 -0.55 -7.87
CA TYR A 271 -10.04 0.39 -8.96
C TYR A 271 -8.78 1.23 -9.11
N ASP A 272 -8.33 1.38 -10.34
CA ASP A 272 -7.28 2.30 -10.75
C ASP A 272 -7.76 3.02 -12.01
N SER A 273 -7.82 4.35 -11.96
CA SER A 273 -8.33 5.15 -13.09
C SER A 273 -7.48 5.02 -14.37
N ASP A 274 -6.23 4.55 -14.25
CA ASP A 274 -5.33 4.38 -15.41
C ASP A 274 -5.61 3.07 -16.18
N ASP A 275 -6.25 2.08 -15.55
CA ASP A 275 -6.50 0.75 -16.14
C ASP A 275 -7.74 0.72 -17.06
N HIS A 276 -8.61 1.72 -17.00
CA HIS A 276 -9.91 1.73 -17.69
C HIS A 276 -9.92 2.43 -19.06
N GLU A 277 -8.76 2.76 -19.62
CA GLU A 277 -8.68 3.55 -20.87
C GLU A 277 -8.84 2.73 -22.15
N ASP A 278 -8.46 1.45 -22.14
CA ASP A 278 -8.28 0.73 -23.41
C ASP A 278 -9.60 0.23 -24.02
N ASP A 279 -10.72 0.29 -23.28
CA ASP A 279 -12.01 -0.24 -23.74
C ASP A 279 -12.94 0.79 -24.41
N GLN A 280 -12.72 2.10 -24.26
CA GLN A 280 -13.63 3.11 -24.84
C GLN A 280 -13.35 3.48 -26.29
N ASP A 281 -12.10 3.39 -26.76
CA ASP A 281 -11.74 3.82 -28.12
C ASP A 281 -12.13 2.81 -29.22
N HIS A 282 -12.53 1.59 -28.87
CA HIS A 282 -12.88 0.56 -29.85
C HIS A 282 -14.35 0.60 -30.33
N ILE A 283 -15.23 1.40 -29.72
CA ILE A 283 -16.67 1.43 -30.10
C ILE A 283 -17.03 2.50 -31.14
N SER A 284 -16.16 3.46 -31.44
CA SER A 284 -16.51 4.59 -32.32
C SER A 284 -16.17 4.42 -33.82
N THR A 285 -15.60 3.29 -34.27
CA THR A 285 -15.16 3.13 -35.69
C THR A 285 -16.07 2.24 -36.55
N ALA A 286 -17.32 1.98 -36.15
CA ALA A 286 -18.25 1.13 -36.92
C ALA A 286 -19.63 1.77 -37.17
N VAL A 287 -19.66 3.03 -37.63
CA VAL A 287 -20.88 3.63 -38.21
C VAL A 287 -20.52 4.22 -39.58
N GLY A 288 -20.52 3.37 -40.60
CA GLY A 288 -20.23 3.81 -41.97
C GLY A 288 -20.12 2.67 -42.97
N GLY A 289 -21.21 1.92 -43.19
CA GLY A 289 -21.24 0.86 -44.20
C GLY A 289 -22.61 0.24 -44.31
N GLY A 290 -23.56 0.97 -44.90
CA GLY A 290 -24.84 0.38 -45.30
C GLY A 290 -24.67 -0.42 -46.58
N GLU A 291 -25.09 -1.68 -46.57
CA GLU A 291 -25.61 -2.32 -47.78
C GLU A 291 -26.87 -3.13 -47.44
N ARG A 292 -27.84 -2.98 -48.33
CA ARG A 292 -29.19 -3.52 -48.29
C ARG A 292 -29.18 -4.99 -48.72
N GLY A 293 -30.06 -5.81 -48.14
CA GLY A 293 -30.40 -7.10 -48.74
C GLY A 293 -31.41 -7.93 -47.93
N PRO A 294 -32.60 -8.26 -48.47
CA PRO A 294 -33.65 -8.99 -47.76
C PRO A 294 -33.59 -10.50 -48.02
N GLY A 295 -33.89 -11.32 -47.02
CA GLY A 295 -33.96 -12.79 -47.16
C GLY A 295 -34.84 -13.45 -46.10
N ARG A 296 -36.07 -13.79 -46.50
CA ARG A 296 -37.07 -14.59 -45.78
C ARG A 296 -36.64 -16.07 -45.70
N SER A 297 -36.98 -16.76 -44.59
CA SER A 297 -37.58 -18.12 -44.49
C SER A 297 -37.34 -18.67 -43.06
N SER A 298 -38.36 -18.78 -42.20
CA SER A 298 -39.35 -19.87 -42.02
C SER A 298 -38.83 -21.12 -41.27
N GLY A 299 -39.52 -21.48 -40.17
CA GLY A 299 -39.40 -22.74 -39.42
C GLY A 299 -39.33 -22.46 -37.90
N GLU A 300 -40.43 -22.22 -37.19
CA GLU A 300 -41.48 -23.18 -36.75
C GLU A 300 -40.97 -24.28 -35.80
N ALA A 301 -41.24 -24.15 -34.49
CA ALA A 301 -41.89 -25.17 -33.65
C ALA A 301 -41.93 -24.81 -32.15
N LYS A 302 -43.16 -24.54 -31.67
CA LYS A 302 -43.85 -25.10 -30.48
C LYS A 302 -43.05 -25.36 -29.18
N SER A 303 -43.51 -24.77 -28.07
CA SER A 303 -44.29 -25.45 -27.00
C SER A 303 -44.33 -24.59 -25.72
N SER A 304 -45.51 -24.11 -25.32
CA SER A 304 -46.21 -24.55 -24.09
C SER A 304 -45.62 -24.08 -22.75
N ARG A 305 -46.21 -23.06 -22.14
CA ARG A 305 -47.07 -23.22 -20.94
C ARG A 305 -47.64 -21.89 -20.46
N GLN A 306 -48.93 -21.94 -20.13
CA GLN A 306 -49.75 -20.89 -19.53
C GLN A 306 -49.42 -20.72 -18.03
N GLY A 307 -49.54 -19.48 -17.53
CA GLY A 307 -49.61 -19.14 -16.11
C GLY A 307 -49.95 -17.64 -15.92
N PRO A 308 -50.79 -17.25 -14.95
CA PRO A 308 -51.71 -16.11 -15.13
C PRO A 308 -51.19 -14.76 -14.63
N THR A 309 -51.50 -13.74 -15.42
CA THR A 309 -52.07 -12.43 -15.08
C THR A 309 -51.94 -11.96 -13.62
N GLN A 310 -51.04 -11.01 -13.38
CA GLN A 310 -51.25 -9.96 -12.37
C GLN A 310 -51.20 -8.57 -12.99
N ARG A 311 -52.11 -7.76 -12.47
CA ARG A 311 -52.79 -6.64 -13.09
C ARG A 311 -52.05 -5.34 -12.77
N ALA A 312 -51.82 -4.56 -13.81
CA ALA A 312 -51.22 -3.24 -13.76
C ALA A 312 -51.93 -2.29 -12.78
N ARG A 313 -51.14 -1.55 -11.99
CA ARG A 313 -51.49 -0.21 -11.53
C ARG A 313 -50.47 0.77 -12.08
N ARG A 314 -50.87 1.37 -13.20
CA ARG A 314 -50.30 2.53 -13.84
C ARG A 314 -50.60 3.75 -12.96
N VAL A 315 -49.59 4.25 -12.25
CA VAL A 315 -49.63 5.57 -11.62
C VAL A 315 -48.98 6.54 -12.60
N GLN A 316 -49.82 7.32 -13.27
CA GLN A 316 -49.45 8.62 -13.80
C GLN A 316 -49.37 9.57 -12.61
N ASP A 317 -48.31 10.36 -12.46
CA ASP A 317 -48.45 11.82 -12.52
C ASP A 317 -47.09 12.56 -12.48
N LYS A 318 -47.08 13.69 -13.18
CA LYS A 318 -46.32 14.93 -12.92
C LYS A 318 -44.79 14.93 -12.92
N THR A 319 -44.26 15.04 -14.14
CA THR A 319 -43.01 15.76 -14.40
C THR A 319 -43.25 17.28 -14.26
N ALA A 320 -42.84 17.84 -13.12
CA ALA A 320 -42.68 19.28 -12.97
C ALA A 320 -41.40 19.73 -13.68
N ARG A 321 -41.57 20.45 -14.80
CA ARG A 321 -40.52 21.22 -15.47
C ARG A 321 -40.09 22.38 -14.57
N GLY A 322 -39.06 22.17 -13.76
CA GLY A 322 -38.31 23.25 -13.11
C GLY A 322 -37.07 23.58 -13.94
N GLY A 323 -37.15 24.61 -14.78
CA GLY A 323 -36.01 25.16 -15.49
C GLY A 323 -35.11 25.93 -14.54
N GLY A 324 -34.17 25.24 -13.90
CA GLY A 324 -33.07 25.87 -13.16
C GLY A 324 -32.01 26.35 -14.13
N HIS A 325 -31.67 27.64 -14.05
CA HIS A 325 -30.56 28.24 -14.78
C HIS A 325 -29.27 27.44 -14.54
N GLY A 326 -28.76 26.85 -15.61
CA GLY A 326 -27.50 26.13 -15.64
C GLY A 326 -26.36 27.09 -15.32
N GLY A 327 -25.85 27.01 -14.09
CA GLY A 327 -24.46 27.34 -13.84
C GLY A 327 -23.62 26.47 -14.77
N ALA A 328 -22.69 27.08 -15.49
CA ALA A 328 -21.77 26.39 -16.39
C ALA A 328 -21.17 25.20 -15.64
N GLY A 329 -21.65 24.00 -15.95
CA GLY A 329 -21.27 22.78 -15.27
C GLY A 329 -19.81 22.52 -15.59
N GLU A 330 -18.96 22.77 -14.60
CA GLU A 330 -17.55 22.45 -14.66
C GLU A 330 -17.47 20.94 -14.89
N THR A 331 -17.14 20.54 -16.13
CA THR A 331 -16.92 19.14 -16.45
C THR A 331 -15.77 18.65 -15.60
N PRO A 332 -15.95 17.62 -14.77
CA PRO A 332 -14.91 17.15 -13.88
C PRO A 332 -13.69 16.72 -14.70
N GLU A 333 -12.52 17.17 -14.26
CA GLU A 333 -11.24 16.72 -14.81
C GLU A 333 -11.20 15.18 -14.84
N PRO A 334 -10.93 14.56 -15.99
CA PRO A 334 -10.97 13.11 -16.11
C PRO A 334 -9.95 12.46 -15.15
N GLY A 335 -10.42 11.51 -14.34
CA GLY A 335 -9.60 10.78 -13.37
C GLY A 335 -9.45 11.45 -12.00
N LEU A 336 -9.91 12.69 -11.81
CA LEU A 336 -9.91 13.37 -10.51
C LEU A 336 -11.29 13.24 -9.84
N TRP A 337 -11.33 12.65 -8.65
CA TRP A 337 -12.55 12.55 -7.86
C TRP A 337 -12.64 13.74 -6.91
N ALA A 338 -13.77 14.44 -6.97
CA ALA A 338 -14.08 15.52 -6.04
C ALA A 338 -14.80 14.98 -4.80
N PHE A 339 -14.36 15.42 -3.61
CA PHE A 339 -14.95 15.05 -2.32
C PHE A 339 -15.67 16.24 -1.67
N GLU A 340 -16.58 15.97 -0.72
CA GLU A 340 -17.31 16.99 0.04
C GLU A 340 -16.39 17.85 0.94
N HIS A 341 -15.26 17.29 1.39
CA HIS A 341 -14.27 18.00 2.21
C HIS A 341 -13.25 18.77 1.36
N ASP A 342 -12.39 19.54 2.03
CA ASP A 342 -11.37 20.38 1.41
C ASP A 342 -10.34 19.56 0.62
N THR A 343 -9.90 20.10 -0.52
CA THR A 343 -8.83 19.51 -1.32
C THR A 343 -7.51 19.50 -0.54
N GLY A 344 -6.72 18.46 -0.72
CA GLY A 344 -5.43 18.27 -0.06
C GLY A 344 -5.51 17.69 1.35
N THR A 345 -6.70 17.22 1.76
CA THR A 345 -6.88 16.51 3.02
C THR A 345 -7.37 15.09 2.76
N ILE A 346 -6.98 14.17 3.65
CA ILE A 346 -7.49 12.80 3.67
C ILE A 346 -8.28 12.65 4.96
N VAL A 347 -9.56 12.28 4.85
CA VAL A 347 -10.49 12.27 5.99
C VAL A 347 -10.87 10.85 6.36
N GLU A 348 -10.94 10.57 7.66
CA GLU A 348 -11.52 9.32 8.16
C GLU A 348 -13.05 9.38 8.18
N VAL A 349 -13.69 8.32 7.70
CA VAL A 349 -15.14 8.14 7.70
C VAL A 349 -15.52 6.84 8.39
N GLU A 350 -16.60 6.88 9.17
CA GLU A 350 -16.99 5.76 10.03
C GLU A 350 -17.60 4.58 9.25
N SER A 351 -18.16 4.84 8.06
CA SER A 351 -18.89 3.83 7.29
C SER A 351 -18.75 4.01 5.78
N ILE A 352 -19.01 2.92 5.05
CA ILE A 352 -19.02 2.92 3.56
C ILE A 352 -20.09 3.87 3.03
N ALA A 353 -21.24 3.98 3.70
CA ALA A 353 -22.30 4.90 3.32
C ALA A 353 -21.83 6.37 3.41
N LEU A 354 -21.07 6.72 4.45
CA LEU A 354 -20.47 8.05 4.56
C LEU A 354 -19.37 8.25 3.52
N ALA A 355 -18.55 7.24 3.24
CA ALA A 355 -17.54 7.30 2.18
C ALA A 355 -18.17 7.58 0.81
N ALA A 356 -19.22 6.83 0.45
CA ALA A 356 -19.97 7.01 -0.78
C ALA A 356 -20.63 8.39 -0.86
N ARG A 357 -21.23 8.86 0.25
CA ARG A 357 -21.85 10.18 0.32
C ARG A 357 -20.84 11.30 0.12
N ALA A 358 -19.63 11.16 0.67
CA ALA A 358 -18.56 12.15 0.57
C ALA A 358 -18.02 12.31 -0.87
N ILE A 359 -18.31 11.39 -1.80
CA ILE A 359 -17.94 11.53 -3.22
C ILE A 359 -18.99 12.38 -3.93
N LYS A 360 -18.58 13.54 -4.46
CA LYS A 360 -19.50 14.55 -5.04
C LYS A 360 -20.23 14.08 -6.29
N HIS A 361 -19.54 13.37 -7.18
CA HIS A 361 -20.11 12.94 -8.45
C HIS A 361 -20.75 11.56 -8.35
N GLU A 362 -21.98 11.43 -8.86
CA GLU A 362 -22.76 10.19 -8.80
C GLU A 362 -22.07 9.03 -9.53
N GLY A 363 -21.52 9.25 -10.73
CA GLY A 363 -20.79 8.19 -11.45
C GLY A 363 -19.54 7.67 -10.73
N HIS A 364 -18.82 8.54 -10.01
CA HIS A 364 -17.69 8.12 -9.17
C HIS A 364 -18.17 7.34 -7.94
N ARG A 365 -19.33 7.70 -7.38
CA ARG A 365 -19.95 6.98 -6.27
C ARG A 365 -20.38 5.58 -6.67
N GLU A 366 -20.98 5.42 -7.84
CA GLU A 366 -21.33 4.10 -8.40
C GLU A 366 -20.08 3.26 -8.63
N THR A 367 -19.04 3.86 -9.21
CA THR A 367 -17.73 3.21 -9.43
C THR A 367 -17.12 2.75 -8.11
N PHE A 368 -17.16 3.61 -7.09
CA PHE A 368 -16.70 3.28 -5.73
C PHE A 368 -17.47 2.09 -5.15
N LEU A 369 -18.80 2.13 -5.17
CA LEU A 369 -19.66 1.07 -4.63
C LEU A 369 -19.40 -0.27 -5.33
N ALA A 370 -19.27 -0.26 -6.66
CA ALA A 370 -18.90 -1.42 -7.45
C ALA A 370 -17.52 -1.97 -7.06
N ALA A 371 -16.52 -1.09 -6.92
CA ALA A 371 -15.15 -1.47 -6.54
C ALA A 371 -15.09 -2.10 -5.13
N VAL A 372 -15.90 -1.62 -4.18
CA VAL A 372 -15.98 -2.20 -2.82
C VAL A 372 -16.91 -3.41 -2.73
N GLY A 373 -17.59 -3.79 -3.82
CA GLY A 373 -18.48 -4.95 -3.88
C GLY A 373 -19.86 -4.74 -3.25
N VAL A 374 -20.30 -3.49 -3.10
CA VAL A 374 -21.65 -3.15 -2.64
C VAL A 374 -22.56 -3.04 -3.87
N LYS A 375 -23.61 -3.87 -3.90
CA LYS A 375 -24.59 -3.93 -4.99
C LYS A 375 -25.79 -3.05 -4.73
#